data_AF-A0A2V5JKY5-F1
#
_entry.id   AF-A0A2V5JKY5-F1
#
_cell.length_a   1.000
_cell.length_b   1.000
_cell.length_c   1.000
_cell.angle_alpha   90.00
_cell.angle_beta   90.00
_cell.angle_gamma   90.00
#
_symmetry.space_group_name_H-M   'P 1'
#
loop_
_entity.id
_entity.type
_entity.pdbx_description
1 polymer ?
#
loop_
_entity_poly.entity_id
_entity_poly.type
_entity_poly.pdbx_seq_one_letter_code
_entity_poly.pdbx_strand_id
1 'polypeptide(L)' 'MSYRDLEIWKLAKQIATAVHRMTLQDLPKFEMYEEGSQIRRSVKSVSANIVEGYGRRRYKQEFIRFLVFAHAS' A
#
# COMPACT_ATOMS: atom_id res chain seq x y z
N MET A 1 -11.28 -11.62 14.14
CA MET A 1 -10.01 -11.13 13.59
C MET A 1 -10.28 -10.41 12.29
N SER A 2 -9.90 -9.13 12.21
CA SER A 2 -10.02 -8.25 11.05
C SER A 2 -8.64 -7.97 10.46
N TYR A 3 -8.56 -7.59 9.18
CA TYR A 3 -7.31 -7.10 8.60
C TYR A 3 -6.77 -5.87 9.34
N ARG A 4 -7.66 -5.12 10.01
CA ARG A 4 -7.30 -3.95 10.83
C ARG A 4 -6.49 -4.30 12.08
N ASP A 5 -6.51 -5.56 12.48
CA ASP A 5 -5.73 -6.05 13.62
C ASP A 5 -4.28 -6.33 13.22
N LEU A 6 -3.99 -6.51 11.92
CA LEU A 6 -2.65 -6.78 11.41
C LEU A 6 -1.73 -5.57 11.57
N GLU A 7 -0.60 -5.78 12.24
CA GLU A 7 0.44 -4.75 12.40
C GLU A 7 0.97 -4.26 11.05
N ILE A 8 1.24 -5.19 10.12
CA ILE A 8 1.73 -4.85 8.78
C ILE A 8 0.77 -3.95 8.00
N TRP A 9 -0.55 -4.12 8.18
CA TRP A 9 -1.54 -3.25 7.56
C TRP A 9 -1.53 -1.84 8.17
N LYS A 10 -1.39 -1.74 9.50
CA LYS A 10 -1.28 -0.45 10.20
C LYS A 10 -0.05 0.32 9.73
N LEU A 11 1.10 -0.36 9.63
CA LEU A 11 2.35 0.21 9.11
C LEU A 11 2.19 0.67 7.66
N ALA A 12 1.64 -0.17 6.78
CA ALA A 12 1.38 0.19 5.38
C ALA A 12 0.48 1.43 5.26
N LYS A 13 -0.57 1.54 6.09
CA LYS A 13 -1.46 2.70 6.11
C LYS A 13 -0.78 3.98 6.62
N GLN A 14 0.09 3.86 7.62
CA GLN A 14 0.88 4.98 8.12
C GLN A 14 1.83 5.51 7.05
N ILE A 15 2.58 4.61 6.39
CA ILE A 15 3.49 4.95 5.29
C ILE A 15 2.72 5.59 4.13
N ALA A 16 1.58 5.02 3.72
CA ALA A 16 0.76 5.59 2.65
C ALA A 16 0.32 7.03 2.95
N THR A 17 0.03 7.34 4.22
CA THR A 17 -0.34 8.70 4.65
C THR A 17 0.87 9.64 4.62
N ALA A 18 2.02 9.19 5.11
CA ALA A 18 3.26 9.96 5.12
C ALA A 18 3.73 10.29 3.69
N VAL A 19 3.78 9.27 2.83
CA VAL A 19 4.16 9.43 1.41
C VAL A 19 3.15 10.30 0.67
N HIS A 20 1.85 10.14 0.93
CA HIS A 20 0.85 11.04 0.35
C HIS A 20 1.14 12.52 0.68
N ARG A 21 1.46 12.83 1.95
CA ARG A 21 1.83 14.19 2.35
C ARG A 21 3.13 14.66 1.69
N MET A 22 4.17 13.84 1.72
CA MET A 22 5.46 14.13 1.08
C MET A 22 5.27 14.47 -0.41
N THR A 23 4.50 13.67 -1.15
CA THR A 23 4.27 13.93 -2.59
C THR A 23 3.50 15.22 -2.90
N LEU A 24 2.86 15.83 -1.90
CA LEU A 24 2.14 17.10 -2.06
C LEU A 24 2.93 18.31 -1.54
N GLN A 25 3.85 18.08 -0.61
CA GLN A 25 4.56 19.13 0.11
C GLN A 25 6.01 19.29 -0.35
N ASP A 26 6.68 18.18 -0.65
CA ASP A 26 8.13 18.15 -0.84
C ASP A 26 8.53 17.98 -2.31
N LEU A 27 7.64 17.41 -3.14
CA LEU A 27 7.88 17.32 -4.58
C LEU A 27 7.68 18.67 -5.27
N PRO A 28 8.48 18.98 -6.30
CA PRO A 28 8.23 20.13 -7.16
C PRO A 28 6.82 20.06 -7.77
N LYS A 29 6.16 21.22 -7.92
CA LYS A 29 4.78 21.25 -8.43
C LYS A 29 4.60 20.60 -9.80
N PHE A 30 5.63 20.62 -10.65
CA PHE A 30 5.58 20.00 -11.97
C PHE A 30 5.54 18.46 -11.90
N GLU A 31 6.03 17.85 -10.81
CA GLU A 31 6.00 16.40 -10.58
C GLU A 31 4.69 15.90 -9.96
N MET A 32 3.76 16.79 -9.64
CA MET A 32 2.55 16.44 -8.87
C MET A 32 1.72 15.34 -9.54
N TYR A 33 1.66 15.33 -10.88
CA TYR A 33 0.83 14.42 -11.67
C TYR A 33 1.60 13.25 -12.26
N GLU A 34 2.88 13.40 -12.60
CA GLU A 34 3.68 12.31 -13.15
C GLU A 34 4.18 11.42 -12.01
N GLU A 35 5.32 11.76 -11.41
CA GLU A 35 5.93 10.97 -10.34
C GLU A 35 5.09 10.95 -9.07
N GLY A 36 4.55 12.10 -8.66
CA GLY A 36 3.71 12.20 -7.47
C GLY A 36 2.48 11.30 -7.54
N SER A 37 1.86 11.14 -8.71
CA SER A 37 0.70 10.24 -8.83
C SER A 37 1.10 8.77 -8.83
N GLN A 38 2.24 8.42 -9.46
CA GLN A 38 2.78 7.07 -9.49
C GLN A 38 3.16 6.59 -8.09
N ILE A 39 3.92 7.39 -7.35
CA ILE A 39 4.33 7.12 -5.97
C ILE A 39 3.10 6.90 -5.07
N ARG A 40 2.10 7.78 -5.17
CA ARG A 40 0.86 7.65 -4.38
C ARG A 40 0.06 6.39 -4.72
N ARG A 41 0.08 5.93 -5.97
CA ARG A 41 -0.60 4.68 -6.36
C ARG A 41 0.13 3.45 -5.84
N SER A 42 1.45 3.39 -6.02
CA SER A 42 2.31 2.30 -5.52
C SER A 42 2.18 2.14 -4.00
N VAL A 43 2.32 3.23 -3.22
CA VAL A 43 2.24 3.11 -1.76
C VAL A 43 0.85 2.67 -1.27
N LYS A 44 -0.22 3.06 -1.97
CA LYS A 44 -1.59 2.63 -1.64
C LYS A 44 -1.82 1.16 -1.98
N SER A 45 -1.24 0.64 -3.07
CA SER A 45 -1.42 -0.75 -3.48
C SER A 45 -0.83 -1.73 -2.47
N VAL A 46 0.23 -1.38 -1.73
CA VAL A 46 0.76 -2.19 -0.62
C VAL A 46 -0.36 -2.54 0.36
N SER A 47 -1.07 -1.54 0.88
CA SER A 47 -2.14 -1.74 1.86
C SER A 47 -3.35 -2.47 1.26
N ALA A 48 -3.69 -2.20 0.00
CA ALA A 48 -4.78 -2.86 -0.71
C ALA A 48 -4.51 -4.36 -0.91
N ASN A 49 -3.31 -4.71 -1.39
CA ASN A 49 -2.89 -6.08 -1.59
C ASN A 49 -2.86 -6.88 -0.27
N ILE A 50 -2.46 -6.28 0.84
CA ILE A 50 -2.55 -6.92 2.17
C ILE A 50 -4.01 -7.24 2.54
N VAL A 51 -4.93 -6.31 2.30
CA VAL A 51 -6.37 -6.50 2.59
C VAL A 51 -6.97 -7.59 1.69
N GLU A 52 -6.67 -7.57 0.40
CA GLU A 52 -7.12 -8.58 -0.56
C GLU A 52 -6.58 -9.97 -0.22
N GLY A 53 -5.29 -10.06 0.10
CA GLY A 53 -4.67 -11.29 0.59
C GLY A 53 -5.35 -11.80 1.86
N TYR A 54 -5.58 -10.93 2.84
CA TYR A 54 -6.27 -11.30 4.08
C TYR A 54 -7.69 -11.82 3.84
N GLY A 55 -8.41 -11.25 2.88
CA GLY A 55 -9.72 -11.73 2.44
C GLY A 55 -9.66 -13.16 1.87
N ARG A 56 -8.55 -13.52 1.22
CA ARG A 56 -8.29 -14.83 0.61
C ARG A 56 -7.49 -15.78 1.49
N ARG A 57 -7.25 -15.45 2.77
CA ARG A 57 -6.38 -16.21 3.70
C ARG A 57 -6.73 -17.68 3.90
N ARG A 58 -7.96 -18.10 3.57
CA ARG A 58 -8.36 -19.52 3.56
C ARG A 58 -7.54 -20.34 2.54
N TYR A 59 -7.12 -19.71 1.45
CA TYR A 59 -6.31 -20.31 0.40
C TYR A 59 -4.87 -19.83 0.54
N LYS A 60 -4.00 -20.65 1.14
CA LYS A 60 -2.64 -20.25 1.52
C LYS A 60 -1.82 -19.69 0.34
N GLN A 61 -1.90 -20.30 -0.83
CA GLN A 61 -1.16 -19.85 -2.02
C GLN A 61 -1.65 -18.48 -2.52
N GLU A 62 -2.96 -18.25 -2.53
CA GLU A 62 -3.54 -16.94 -2.88
C GLU A 62 -3.09 -15.88 -1.89
N PHE A 63 -3.15 -16.18 -0.59
CA PHE A 63 -2.70 -15.24 0.44
C PHE A 63 -1.25 -14.82 0.24
N ILE A 64 -0.35 -15.80 0.03
CA ILE A 64 1.07 -15.54 -0.25
C ILE A 64 1.23 -14.71 -1.52
N ARG A 65 0.50 -15.02 -2.60
CA ARG A 65 0.58 -14.28 -3.86
C ARG A 65 0.27 -12.79 -3.67
N PHE A 66 -0.76 -12.46 -2.91
CA PHE A 66 -1.10 -11.07 -2.60
C PHE A 66 -0.06 -10.38 -1.70
N LEU A 67 0.58 -11.10 -0.77
CA LEU A 67 1.70 -10.55 -0.01
C LEU A 67 2.92 -10.27 -0.90
N VAL A 68 3.18 -11.12 -1.91
CA VAL A 68 4.23 -10.88 -2.92
C VAL A 68 3.91 -9.63 -3.73
N PHE A 69 2.65 -9.44 -4.16
CA PHE A 69 2.24 -8.21 -4.86
C PHE A 69 2.37 -6.96 -3.98
N ALA A 70 2.05 -7.06 -2.69
CA ALA A 70 2.27 -5.97 -1.74
C ALA A 70 3.76 -5.61 -1.59
N HIS A 71 4.64 -6.61 -1.61
CA HIS A 71 6.09 -6.41 -1.52
C HIS A 71 6.73 -5.85 -2.80
N ALA A 72 6.14 -6.14 -3.98
CA ALA A 72 6.63 -5.68 -5.27
C ALA A 72 6.09 -4.29 -5.69
N SER A 73 5.15 -3.73 -4.92
CA SER A 73 4.57 -2.40 -5.15
C SER A 73 5.53 -1.30 -4.75
#